data_AF-A0A6N6N3I5-F1
#
_entry.id   AF-A0A6N6N3I5-F1
#
_cell.length_a   1.000
_cell.length_b   1.000
_cell.length_c   1.000
_cell.angle_alpha   90.00
_cell.angle_beta   90.00
_cell.angle_gamma   90.00
#
_symmetry.space_group_name_H-M   'P 1'
#
loop_
_entity.id
_entity.type
_entity.pdbx_description
1 polymer ?
#
loop_
_entity_poly.entity_id
_entity_poly.type
_entity_poly.pdbx_seq_one_letter_code
_entity_poly.pdbx_strand_id
1 'polypeptide(L)'
;MKRGDRDWLDCSASISRHPVRGSSYLPVVQFVAAMISCGKHSAGVTVMFRKIVSLTSLLSFIITLFTSVVLYITPHGRVAYWADWSFLGLDKTQWGDIHITVGLLFCIASLLHIWLNWKPIMAYMKNRARELVVMTTPMIFSLFLVAVVTAGTLMHVQPMQAVLDFGETIKENQTTTLGNPPYGHAELSPLRVFCAHMGFDLEQSMHILKETGYTEKLDPSTKLVDLAHANGVTPQHVYLALRDAFSGGDAFKALPPSAPEGTGKMTLQALGTAYDLPMQEMLRRLTVAGLEATPEMTLKQIAQKYATSPKKVFETLRGDNR
;
A
#
# COMPACT_ATOMS: atom_id res chain seq x y z
N MET A 1 -21.55 41.84 -0.19
CA MET A 1 -20.68 41.27 -1.25
C MET A 1 -19.85 42.35 -1.89
N LYS A 2 -18.52 42.18 -1.94
CA LYS A 2 -17.64 43.11 -2.65
C LYS A 2 -17.88 42.95 -4.16
N ARG A 3 -17.62 44.00 -4.96
CA ARG A 3 -17.90 44.02 -6.41
C ARG A 3 -17.33 42.79 -7.14
N GLY A 4 -16.11 42.39 -6.78
CA GLY A 4 -15.46 41.19 -7.34
C GLY A 4 -16.09 39.85 -6.97
N ASP A 5 -16.85 39.75 -5.86
CA ASP A 5 -17.58 38.52 -5.51
C ASP A 5 -18.81 38.31 -6.41
N ARG A 6 -19.43 39.42 -6.86
CA ARG A 6 -20.58 39.39 -7.80
C ARG A 6 -20.14 38.99 -9.21
N ASP A 7 -19.08 39.62 -9.72
CA ASP A 7 -18.55 39.33 -11.06
C ASP A 7 -18.16 37.83 -11.21
N TRP A 8 -17.71 37.20 -10.12
CA TRP A 8 -17.32 35.79 -10.11
C TRP A 8 -18.52 34.84 -10.12
N LEU A 9 -19.55 35.13 -9.33
CA LEU A 9 -20.78 34.34 -9.32
C LEU A 9 -21.49 34.43 -10.66
N ASP A 10 -21.53 35.62 -11.28
CA ASP A 10 -22.12 35.83 -12.61
C ASP A 10 -21.36 35.06 -13.70
N CYS A 11 -20.02 35.00 -13.63
CA CYS A 11 -19.22 34.21 -14.56
C CYS A 11 -19.39 32.70 -14.34
N SER A 12 -19.43 32.24 -13.08
CA SER A 12 -19.70 30.83 -12.75
C SER A 12 -21.11 30.38 -13.19
N ALA A 13 -22.08 31.29 -13.12
CA ALA A 13 -23.46 31.06 -13.52
C ALA A 13 -23.65 31.09 -15.04
N SER A 14 -22.71 31.64 -15.82
CA SER A 14 -22.72 31.56 -17.28
C SER A 14 -22.08 30.25 -17.77
N ILE A 15 -21.04 29.77 -17.07
CA ILE A 15 -20.37 28.48 -17.32
C ILE A 15 -21.33 27.30 -17.10
N SER A 16 -22.23 27.39 -16.10
CA SER A 16 -23.23 26.34 -15.84
C SER A 16 -24.41 26.33 -16.83
N ARG A 17 -24.62 27.40 -17.63
CA ARG A 17 -25.75 27.52 -18.58
C ARG A 17 -25.45 27.06 -20.00
N HIS A 18 -24.19 26.82 -20.35
CA HIS A 18 -23.80 26.37 -21.68
C HIS A 18 -23.01 25.05 -21.63
N PRO A 19 -23.69 23.89 -21.51
CA PRO A 19 -23.03 22.63 -21.80
C PRO A 19 -22.67 22.63 -23.30
N VAL A 20 -21.37 22.60 -23.62
CA VAL A 20 -20.90 22.36 -24.98
C VAL A 20 -21.36 20.96 -25.36
N ARG A 21 -22.45 20.86 -26.14
CA ARG A 21 -22.92 19.58 -26.69
C ARG A 21 -21.80 18.98 -27.53
N GLY A 22 -21.31 17.80 -27.12
CA GLY A 22 -20.48 16.94 -27.96
C GLY A 22 -19.00 16.78 -27.58
N SER A 23 -18.54 17.23 -26.40
CA SER A 23 -17.12 17.10 -26.03
C SER A 23 -16.91 16.16 -24.84
N SER A 24 -16.22 15.05 -25.05
CA SER A 24 -15.84 14.02 -24.05
C SER A 24 -14.70 14.43 -23.11
N TYR A 25 -14.52 15.73 -22.83
CA TYR A 25 -13.52 16.18 -21.87
C TYR A 25 -14.07 16.08 -20.44
N LEU A 26 -13.23 15.60 -19.50
CA LEU A 26 -13.56 15.54 -18.07
C LEU A 26 -14.06 16.91 -17.56
N PRO A 27 -15.12 16.96 -16.73
CA PRO A 27 -15.73 18.21 -16.22
C PRO A 27 -14.71 19.18 -15.61
N VAL A 28 -13.64 18.64 -15.01
CA VAL A 28 -12.55 19.41 -14.40
C VAL A 28 -11.77 20.22 -15.43
N VAL A 29 -11.52 19.67 -16.62
CA VAL A 29 -10.77 20.36 -17.69
C VAL A 29 -11.58 21.52 -18.26
N GLN A 30 -12.89 21.33 -18.46
CA GLN A 30 -13.80 22.41 -18.86
C GLN A 30 -13.91 23.49 -17.79
N PHE A 31 -13.99 23.11 -16.51
CA PHE A 31 -14.01 24.06 -15.40
C PHE A 31 -12.72 24.89 -15.37
N VAL A 32 -11.55 24.25 -15.45
CA VAL A 32 -10.24 24.93 -15.46
C VAL A 32 -10.10 25.83 -16.69
N ALA A 33 -10.50 25.38 -17.89
CA ALA A 33 -10.42 26.18 -19.11
C ALA A 33 -11.35 27.41 -19.07
N ALA A 34 -12.58 27.24 -18.59
CA ALA A 34 -13.54 28.33 -18.43
C ALA A 34 -13.08 29.37 -17.39
N MET A 35 -12.46 28.90 -16.31
CA MET A 35 -11.86 29.73 -15.27
C MET A 35 -10.68 30.56 -15.78
N ILE A 36 -9.80 29.96 -16.59
CA ILE A 36 -8.68 30.65 -17.25
C ILE A 36 -9.20 31.72 -18.23
N SER A 37 -10.28 31.42 -18.96
CA SER A 37 -10.90 32.35 -19.91
C SER A 37 -11.55 33.54 -19.21
N CYS A 38 -12.25 33.33 -18.08
CA CYS A 38 -12.89 34.41 -17.33
C CYS A 38 -11.88 35.33 -16.61
N GLY A 39 -10.75 34.79 -16.16
CA GLY A 39 -9.69 35.55 -15.47
C GLY A 39 -9.08 36.69 -16.30
N LYS A 40 -9.18 36.66 -17.64
CA LYS A 40 -8.59 37.67 -18.53
C LYS A 40 -9.29 39.04 -18.49
N HIS A 41 -10.52 39.15 -17.97
CA HIS A 41 -11.34 40.36 -18.14
C HIS A 41 -11.62 41.17 -16.85
N SER A 42 -11.20 40.70 -15.67
CA SER A 42 -11.35 41.48 -14.42
C SER A 42 -10.22 41.17 -13.40
N ALA A 43 -9.57 42.22 -12.90
CA ALA A 43 -8.51 42.11 -11.89
C ALA A 43 -9.00 41.42 -10.60
N GLY A 44 -10.28 41.57 -10.26
CA GLY A 44 -10.92 40.88 -9.12
C GLY A 44 -10.99 39.36 -9.31
N VAL A 45 -11.30 38.92 -10.54
CA VAL A 45 -11.39 37.49 -10.90
C VAL A 45 -10.03 36.80 -10.82
N THR A 46 -8.97 37.49 -11.25
CA THR A 46 -7.58 36.99 -11.16
C THR A 46 -7.13 36.79 -9.71
N VAL A 47 -7.44 37.74 -8.80
CA VAL A 47 -7.08 37.64 -7.38
C VAL A 47 -7.83 36.49 -6.69
N MET A 48 -9.12 36.33 -6.99
CA MET A 48 -9.93 35.24 -6.43
C MET A 48 -9.44 33.87 -6.92
N PHE A 49 -9.10 33.73 -8.21
CA PHE A 49 -8.55 32.49 -8.74
C PHE A 49 -7.25 32.07 -8.04
N ARG A 50 -6.33 33.01 -7.78
CA ARG A 50 -5.09 32.75 -7.04
C ARG A 50 -5.36 32.25 -5.62
N LYS A 51 -6.34 32.83 -4.92
CA LYS A 51 -6.74 32.39 -3.58
C LYS A 51 -7.30 30.98 -3.59
N ILE A 52 -8.17 30.67 -4.56
CA ILE A 52 -8.74 29.32 -4.72
C ILE A 52 -7.61 28.31 -4.93
N VAL A 53 -6.74 28.53 -5.91
CA VAL A 53 -5.62 27.61 -6.22
C VAL A 53 -4.71 27.41 -4.99
N SER A 54 -4.39 28.48 -4.25
CA SER A 54 -3.57 28.38 -3.04
C SER A 54 -4.25 27.61 -1.92
N LEU A 55 -5.53 27.88 -1.63
CA LEU A 55 -6.29 27.14 -0.62
C LEU A 55 -6.50 25.68 -1.01
N THR A 56 -6.79 25.39 -2.29
CA THR A 56 -6.90 24.02 -2.80
C THR A 56 -5.58 23.27 -2.65
N SER A 57 -4.45 23.88 -3.00
CA SER A 57 -3.12 23.29 -2.82
C SER A 57 -2.84 22.98 -1.34
N LEU A 58 -3.18 23.88 -0.42
CA LEU A 58 -3.01 23.65 1.03
C LEU A 58 -3.91 22.51 1.56
N LEU A 59 -5.21 22.52 1.23
CA LEU A 59 -6.14 21.51 1.72
C LEU A 59 -5.83 20.12 1.16
N SER A 60 -5.53 20.03 -0.14
CA SER A 60 -5.12 18.77 -0.77
C SER A 60 -3.76 18.29 -0.24
N PHE A 61 -2.83 19.19 0.09
CA PHE A 61 -1.58 18.82 0.77
C PHE A 61 -1.84 18.16 2.13
N ILE A 62 -2.71 18.72 2.97
CA ILE A 62 -3.03 18.16 4.30
C ILE A 62 -3.58 16.74 4.16
N ILE A 63 -4.53 16.52 3.25
CA ILE A 63 -5.12 15.19 3.01
C ILE A 63 -4.07 14.22 2.42
N THR A 64 -3.25 14.69 1.48
CA THR A 64 -2.19 13.85 0.87
C THR A 64 -1.13 13.47 1.90
N LEU A 65 -0.77 14.38 2.81
CA LEU A 65 0.16 14.11 3.90
C LEU A 65 -0.41 13.08 4.87
N PHE A 66 -1.67 13.26 5.29
CA PHE A 66 -2.34 12.30 6.15
C PHE A 66 -2.42 10.91 5.51
N THR A 67 -2.83 10.82 4.25
CA THR A 67 -2.88 9.53 3.53
C THR A 67 -1.49 8.94 3.29
N SER A 68 -0.44 9.76 3.14
CA SER A 68 0.94 9.27 3.07
C SER A 68 1.35 8.55 4.35
N VAL A 69 0.98 9.10 5.51
CA VAL A 69 1.22 8.46 6.82
C VAL A 69 0.45 7.15 6.93
N VAL A 70 -0.84 7.13 6.53
CA VAL A 70 -1.65 5.91 6.55
C VAL A 70 -1.03 4.84 5.66
N LEU A 71 -0.68 5.16 4.41
CA LEU A 71 -0.08 4.22 3.46
C LEU A 71 1.32 3.74 3.89
N TYR A 72 2.04 4.56 4.66
CA TYR A 72 3.33 4.19 5.23
C TYR A 72 3.20 3.09 6.29
N ILE A 73 2.15 3.12 7.13
CA ILE A 73 1.88 2.13 8.18
C ILE A 73 0.97 0.97 7.74
N THR A 74 0.39 1.06 6.54
CA THR A 74 -0.51 0.03 6.00
C THR A 74 0.28 -1.26 5.70
N PRO A 75 -0.29 -2.45 5.98
CA PRO A 75 0.36 -3.71 5.64
C PRO A 75 0.68 -3.84 4.15
N HIS A 76 1.57 -4.80 3.83
CA HIS A 76 1.73 -5.24 2.44
C HIS A 76 0.38 -5.64 1.84
N GLY A 77 0.17 -5.38 0.54
CA GLY A 77 -1.11 -5.65 -0.12
C GLY A 77 -1.62 -7.07 0.10
N ARG A 78 -0.74 -8.07 -0.05
CA ARG A 78 -1.06 -9.48 0.21
C ARG A 78 -1.60 -9.75 1.61
N VAL A 79 -1.10 -9.08 2.64
CA VAL A 79 -1.54 -9.26 4.04
C VAL A 79 -2.83 -8.48 4.27
N ALA A 80 -2.92 -7.26 3.75
CA ALA A 80 -4.08 -6.41 3.92
C ALA A 80 -5.35 -7.01 3.30
N TYR A 81 -5.27 -7.58 2.10
CA TYR A 81 -6.42 -8.23 1.46
C TYR A 81 -6.75 -9.59 2.10
N TRP A 82 -5.74 -10.30 2.58
CA TRP A 82 -5.92 -11.60 3.23
C TRP A 82 -6.64 -11.50 4.58
N ALA A 83 -6.29 -10.49 5.35
CA ALA A 83 -6.82 -10.25 6.70
C ALA A 83 -7.96 -9.21 6.73
N ASP A 84 -8.47 -8.77 5.57
CA ASP A 84 -9.42 -7.65 5.44
C ASP A 84 -9.06 -6.44 6.31
N TRP A 85 -7.79 -6.02 6.22
CA TRP A 85 -7.29 -4.90 6.98
C TRP A 85 -8.07 -3.63 6.63
N SER A 86 -8.52 -2.93 7.66
CA SER A 86 -9.15 -1.63 7.54
C SER A 86 -8.64 -0.66 8.61
N PHE A 87 -8.72 0.63 8.31
CA PHE A 87 -8.38 1.70 9.23
C PHE A 87 -9.39 2.83 9.08
N LEU A 88 -10.00 3.25 10.19
CA LEU A 88 -11.10 4.23 10.23
C LEU A 88 -12.26 3.89 9.29
N GLY A 89 -12.56 2.59 9.15
CA GLY A 89 -13.67 2.11 8.30
C GLY A 89 -13.37 2.09 6.81
N LEU A 90 -12.12 2.37 6.39
CA LEU A 90 -11.69 2.26 5.00
C LEU A 90 -10.67 1.13 4.84
N ASP A 91 -10.78 0.38 3.75
CA ASP A 91 -9.83 -0.66 3.38
C ASP A 91 -8.55 -0.06 2.75
N LYS A 92 -7.55 -0.93 2.53
CA LYS A 92 -6.28 -0.54 1.89
C LYS A 92 -6.48 0.13 0.52
N THR A 93 -7.38 -0.39 -0.31
CA THR A 93 -7.61 0.12 -1.67
C THR A 93 -8.21 1.51 -1.60
N GLN A 94 -9.21 1.73 -0.75
CA GLN A 94 -9.84 3.03 -0.55
C GLN A 94 -8.86 4.09 -0.06
N TRP A 95 -7.97 3.76 0.87
CA TRP A 95 -6.88 4.68 1.27
C TRP A 95 -5.94 5.01 0.11
N GLY A 96 -5.61 4.02 -0.71
CA GLY A 96 -4.82 4.20 -1.93
C GLY A 96 -5.51 5.11 -2.94
N ASP A 97 -6.81 4.90 -3.19
CA ASP A 97 -7.61 5.67 -4.13
C ASP A 97 -7.71 7.14 -3.72
N ILE A 98 -7.94 7.42 -2.43
CA ILE A 98 -7.94 8.79 -1.90
C ILE A 98 -6.57 9.43 -2.09
N HIS A 99 -5.48 8.73 -1.73
CA HIS A 99 -4.12 9.25 -1.88
C HIS A 99 -3.79 9.61 -3.33
N ILE A 100 -4.13 8.74 -4.28
CA ILE A 100 -3.85 8.95 -5.71
C ILE A 100 -4.70 10.10 -6.26
N THR A 101 -6.01 10.10 -6.01
CA THR A 101 -6.92 11.09 -6.58
C THR A 101 -6.71 12.49 -5.98
N VAL A 102 -6.55 12.59 -4.66
CA VAL A 102 -6.26 13.87 -3.98
C VAL A 102 -4.82 14.30 -4.24
N GLY A 103 -3.87 13.37 -4.33
CA GLY A 103 -2.49 13.65 -4.70
C GLY A 103 -2.37 14.21 -6.12
N LEU A 104 -3.14 13.69 -7.07
CA LEU A 104 -3.22 14.26 -8.42
C LEU A 104 -3.77 15.70 -8.40
N LEU A 105 -4.83 15.96 -7.62
CA LEU A 105 -5.34 17.32 -7.42
C LEU A 105 -4.27 18.23 -6.82
N PHE A 106 -3.52 17.76 -5.81
CA PHE A 106 -2.43 18.50 -5.20
C PHE A 106 -1.32 18.83 -6.22
N CYS A 107 -0.92 17.88 -7.06
CA CYS A 107 0.07 18.10 -8.11
C CYS A 107 -0.39 19.18 -9.10
N ILE A 108 -1.62 19.07 -9.62
CA ILE A 108 -2.18 20.07 -10.55
C ILE A 108 -2.28 21.44 -9.89
N ALA A 109 -2.84 21.51 -8.67
CA ALA A 109 -2.98 22.75 -7.92
C ALA A 109 -1.62 23.39 -7.60
N SER A 110 -0.60 22.58 -7.29
CA SER A 110 0.76 23.05 -7.01
C SER A 110 1.46 23.59 -8.25
N LEU A 111 1.30 22.96 -9.42
CA LEU A 111 1.79 23.49 -10.69
C LEU A 111 1.14 24.83 -11.03
N LEU A 112 -0.19 24.92 -10.89
CA LEU A 112 -0.91 26.18 -11.06
C LEU A 112 -0.47 27.23 -10.04
N HIS A 113 -0.25 26.83 -8.78
CA HIS A 113 0.23 27.72 -7.73
C HIS A 113 1.61 28.29 -8.06
N ILE A 114 2.55 27.45 -8.53
CA ILE A 114 3.88 27.87 -8.99
C ILE A 114 3.75 28.84 -10.16
N TRP A 115 2.94 28.51 -11.16
CA TRP A 115 2.75 29.35 -12.35
C TRP A 115 2.16 30.72 -12.01
N LEU A 116 1.10 30.76 -11.20
CA LEU A 116 0.46 32.02 -10.77
C LEU A 116 1.37 32.86 -9.86
N ASN A 117 2.26 32.21 -9.11
CA ASN A 117 3.21 32.86 -8.20
C ASN A 117 4.65 32.87 -8.74
N TRP A 118 4.82 32.83 -10.06
CA TRP A 118 6.13 32.83 -10.71
C TRP A 118 6.98 34.06 -10.35
N LYS A 119 6.36 35.25 -10.31
CA LYS A 119 7.08 36.50 -9.95
C LYS A 119 7.72 36.43 -8.55
N PRO A 120 7.00 36.05 -7.47
CA PRO A 120 7.59 35.75 -6.17
C PRO A 120 8.72 34.71 -6.23
N ILE A 121 8.54 33.61 -6.98
CA ILE A 121 9.56 32.56 -7.08
C ILE A 121 10.86 33.09 -7.71
N MET A 122 10.73 33.83 -8.82
CA MET A 122 11.87 34.46 -9.49
C MET A 122 12.56 35.51 -8.60
N ALA A 123 11.85 36.11 -7.64
CA ALA A 123 12.45 37.04 -6.69
C ALA A 123 13.47 36.35 -5.76
N TYR A 124 13.27 35.08 -5.40
CA TYR A 124 14.25 34.31 -4.62
C TYR A 124 15.54 33.99 -5.40
N MET A 125 15.50 34.08 -6.73
CA MET A 125 16.67 33.90 -7.61
C MET A 125 17.30 35.21 -8.05
N LYS A 126 16.90 36.35 -7.46
CA LYS A 126 17.49 37.65 -7.76
C LYS A 126 18.54 38.03 -6.73
N ASN A 127 19.68 38.54 -7.18
CA ASN A 127 20.70 39.12 -6.31
C ASN A 127 20.25 40.51 -5.78
N ARG A 128 21.07 41.13 -4.93
CA ARG A 128 20.79 42.48 -4.37
C ARG A 128 20.68 43.56 -5.46
N ALA A 129 21.28 43.34 -6.62
CA ALA A 129 21.21 44.19 -7.81
C ALA A 129 20.00 43.87 -8.73
N ARG A 130 19.11 42.94 -8.34
CA ARG A 130 17.92 42.46 -9.07
C ARG A 130 18.21 41.67 -10.36
N GLU A 131 19.42 41.20 -10.55
CA GLU A 131 19.80 40.32 -11.64
C GLU A 131 19.44 38.87 -11.32
N LEU A 132 19.02 38.10 -12.33
CA LEU A 132 18.73 36.68 -12.17
C LEU A 132 20.04 35.89 -12.04
N VAL A 133 20.25 35.29 -10.88
CA VAL A 133 21.35 34.38 -10.60
C VAL A 133 20.72 33.07 -10.15
N VAL A 134 20.86 32.01 -10.95
CA VAL A 134 20.26 30.71 -10.62
C VAL A 134 21.04 30.00 -9.51
N MET A 135 22.37 30.05 -9.55
CA MET A 135 23.26 29.41 -8.57
C MET A 135 23.56 30.32 -7.38
N THR A 136 22.52 30.73 -6.66
CA THR A 136 22.69 31.42 -5.37
C THR A 136 23.10 30.44 -4.26
N THR A 137 23.68 30.94 -3.17
CA THR A 137 24.00 30.10 -2.00
C THR A 137 22.80 29.30 -1.50
N PRO A 138 21.57 29.87 -1.36
CA PRO A 138 20.40 29.08 -0.99
C PRO A 138 20.05 27.99 -2.02
N MET A 139 20.19 28.26 -3.32
CA MET A 139 19.95 27.24 -4.37
C MET A 139 20.94 26.08 -4.26
N ILE A 140 22.24 26.40 -4.12
CA ILE A 140 23.29 25.38 -3.97
C ILE A 140 23.04 24.53 -2.73
N PHE A 141 22.71 25.15 -1.59
CA PHE A 141 22.41 24.42 -0.37
C PHE A 141 21.15 23.54 -0.51
N SER A 142 20.10 24.05 -1.17
CA SER A 142 18.87 23.30 -1.43
C SER A 142 19.13 22.10 -2.34
N LEU A 143 19.90 22.29 -3.42
CA LEU A 143 20.28 21.23 -4.34
C LEU A 143 21.17 20.18 -3.67
N PHE A 144 22.14 20.63 -2.88
CA PHE A 144 23.00 19.75 -2.09
C PHE A 144 22.18 18.89 -1.13
N LEU A 145 21.25 19.49 -0.39
CA LEU A 145 20.40 18.76 0.55
C LEU A 145 19.55 17.69 -0.17
N VAL A 146 18.90 18.04 -1.28
CA VAL A 146 18.14 17.08 -2.09
C VAL A 146 19.05 15.96 -2.59
N ALA A 147 20.22 16.30 -3.14
CA ALA A 147 21.18 15.33 -3.65
C ALA A 147 21.68 14.38 -2.54
N VAL A 148 21.97 14.89 -1.34
CA VAL A 148 22.42 14.09 -0.19
C VAL A 148 21.34 13.11 0.25
N VAL A 149 20.09 13.56 0.40
CA VAL A 149 18.99 12.68 0.80
C VAL A 149 18.74 11.60 -0.26
N THR A 150 18.70 11.97 -1.54
CA THR A 150 18.53 11.03 -2.65
C THR A 150 19.68 10.02 -2.73
N ALA A 151 20.92 10.49 -2.76
CA ALA A 151 22.09 9.63 -2.85
C ALA A 151 22.21 8.73 -1.61
N GLY A 152 22.01 9.26 -0.42
CA GLY A 152 22.04 8.48 0.81
C GLY A 152 20.91 7.45 0.89
N THR A 153 19.73 7.71 0.32
CA THR A 153 18.67 6.70 0.17
C THR A 153 19.10 5.57 -0.76
N LEU A 154 19.64 5.89 -1.94
CA LEU A 154 20.11 4.90 -2.91
C LEU A 154 21.29 4.07 -2.40
N MET A 155 22.14 4.65 -1.56
CA MET A 155 23.30 4.00 -0.95
C MET A 155 22.99 3.36 0.41
N HIS A 156 21.73 3.35 0.86
CA HIS A 156 21.31 2.78 2.15
C HIS A 156 22.04 3.38 3.38
N VAL A 157 22.28 4.70 3.36
CA VAL A 157 23.00 5.43 4.41
C VAL A 157 22.02 6.03 5.44
N GLN A 158 22.45 6.11 6.70
CA GLN A 158 21.69 6.77 7.77
C GLN A 158 21.62 8.30 7.59
N PRO A 159 20.51 8.97 7.95
CA PRO A 159 19.30 8.44 8.60
C PRO A 159 18.23 7.91 7.61
N MET A 160 18.44 7.99 6.30
CA MET A 160 17.45 7.60 5.28
C MET A 160 17.08 6.13 5.40
N GLN A 161 18.07 5.26 5.66
CA GLN A 161 17.83 3.84 5.86
C GLN A 161 16.95 3.55 7.09
N ALA A 162 17.13 4.26 8.21
CA ALA A 162 16.29 4.08 9.39
C ALA A 162 14.81 4.36 9.13
N VAL A 163 14.48 5.32 8.25
CA VAL A 163 13.09 5.55 7.84
C VAL A 163 12.56 4.31 7.11
N LEU A 164 13.28 3.80 6.11
CA LEU A 164 12.84 2.61 5.37
C LEU A 164 12.68 1.38 6.28
N ASP A 165 13.64 1.13 7.17
CA ASP A 165 13.64 0.00 8.10
C ASP A 165 12.48 0.09 9.09
N PHE A 166 12.14 1.28 9.57
CA PHE A 166 11.00 1.48 10.44
C PHE A 166 9.68 1.11 9.74
N GLY A 167 9.52 1.52 8.48
CA GLY A 167 8.35 1.16 7.67
C GLY A 167 8.25 -0.36 7.44
N GLU A 168 9.37 -1.03 7.17
CA GLU A 168 9.37 -2.49 7.01
C GLU A 168 9.09 -3.22 8.34
N THR A 169 9.63 -2.75 9.47
CA THR A 169 9.38 -3.35 10.79
C THR A 169 7.89 -3.36 11.14
N ILE A 170 7.17 -2.27 10.85
CA ILE A 170 5.71 -2.20 11.05
C ILE A 170 5.00 -3.28 10.21
N LYS A 171 5.37 -3.41 8.94
CA LYS A 171 4.74 -4.36 8.00
C LYS A 171 5.10 -5.81 8.31
N GLU A 172 6.31 -6.08 8.78
CA GLU A 172 6.75 -7.41 9.21
C GLU A 172 6.04 -7.87 10.49
N ASN A 173 5.85 -6.95 11.45
CA ASN A 173 5.03 -7.22 12.64
C ASN A 173 3.60 -7.57 12.26
N GLN A 174 2.99 -6.79 11.35
CA GLN A 174 1.65 -7.09 10.82
C GLN A 174 1.61 -8.43 10.06
N THR A 175 2.66 -8.78 9.32
CA THR A 175 2.75 -10.08 8.63
C THR A 175 2.78 -11.24 9.63
N THR A 176 3.43 -11.04 10.78
CA THR A 176 3.51 -12.06 11.84
C THR A 176 2.19 -12.21 12.58
N THR A 177 1.45 -11.11 12.81
CA THR A 177 0.18 -11.13 13.56
C THR A 177 -1.05 -11.42 12.69
N LEU A 178 -1.11 -10.86 11.49
CA LEU A 178 -2.22 -11.03 10.53
C LEU A 178 -1.98 -12.19 9.55
N GLY A 179 -0.81 -12.80 9.57
CA GLY A 179 -0.45 -13.92 8.69
C GLY A 179 -0.24 -13.53 7.22
N ASN A 180 0.43 -14.42 6.48
CA ASN A 180 0.50 -14.32 5.02
C ASN A 180 -0.54 -15.23 4.36
N PRO A 181 -1.09 -14.84 3.20
CA PRO A 181 -1.81 -15.80 2.36
C PRO A 181 -0.86 -16.92 1.92
N PRO A 182 -1.35 -18.16 1.72
CA PRO A 182 -0.51 -19.29 1.33
C PRO A 182 0.17 -19.09 -0.04
N TYR A 183 -0.41 -18.27 -0.91
CA TYR A 183 0.15 -17.83 -2.18
C TYR A 183 -0.46 -16.48 -2.59
N GLY A 184 0.11 -15.84 -3.62
CA GLY A 184 -0.36 -14.53 -4.09
C GLY A 184 -1.83 -14.55 -4.51
N HIS A 185 -2.62 -13.61 -3.99
CA HIS A 185 -4.05 -13.46 -4.27
C HIS A 185 -4.90 -14.71 -3.97
N ALA A 186 -4.54 -15.47 -2.93
CA ALA A 186 -5.29 -16.64 -2.50
C ALA A 186 -6.77 -16.31 -2.20
N GLU A 187 -7.05 -15.11 -1.67
CA GLU A 187 -8.40 -14.60 -1.41
C GLU A 187 -9.28 -14.54 -2.67
N LEU A 188 -8.69 -14.31 -3.84
CA LEU A 188 -9.40 -14.22 -5.11
C LEU A 188 -9.59 -15.57 -5.79
N SER A 189 -9.00 -16.64 -5.25
CA SER A 189 -9.08 -17.97 -5.84
C SER A 189 -10.43 -18.63 -5.54
N PRO A 190 -11.07 -19.30 -6.53
CA PRO A 190 -12.20 -20.18 -6.27
C PRO A 190 -11.85 -21.27 -5.26
N LEU A 191 -12.79 -21.66 -4.40
CA LEU A 191 -12.56 -22.66 -3.35
C LEU A 191 -11.92 -23.95 -3.88
N ARG A 192 -12.39 -24.47 -5.02
CA ARG A 192 -11.81 -25.66 -5.67
C ARG A 192 -10.34 -25.49 -6.03
N VAL A 193 -9.94 -24.31 -6.50
CA VAL A 193 -8.57 -24.02 -6.92
C VAL A 193 -7.70 -23.85 -5.69
N PHE A 194 -8.22 -23.19 -4.66
CA PHE A 194 -7.57 -23.05 -3.38
C PHE A 194 -7.29 -24.41 -2.73
N CYS A 195 -8.30 -25.27 -2.61
CA CYS A 195 -8.16 -26.62 -2.06
C CYS A 195 -7.15 -27.45 -2.87
N ALA A 196 -7.25 -27.45 -4.20
CA ALA A 196 -6.31 -28.17 -5.06
C ALA A 196 -4.87 -27.67 -4.89
N HIS A 197 -4.67 -26.34 -4.78
CA HIS A 197 -3.35 -25.78 -4.54
C HIS A 197 -2.80 -26.20 -3.18
N MET A 198 -3.63 -26.19 -2.14
CA MET A 198 -3.25 -26.54 -0.77
C MET A 198 -3.11 -28.05 -0.53
N GLY A 199 -3.58 -28.87 -1.46
CA GLY A 199 -3.67 -30.32 -1.27
C GLY A 199 -4.79 -30.75 -0.32
N PHE A 200 -5.80 -29.90 -0.13
CA PHE A 200 -7.00 -30.22 0.65
C PHE A 200 -8.02 -30.93 -0.24
N ASP A 201 -8.62 -32.00 0.27
CA ASP A 201 -9.74 -32.66 -0.40
C ASP A 201 -10.95 -31.70 -0.43
N LEU A 202 -11.55 -31.49 -1.60
CA LEU A 202 -12.59 -30.48 -1.79
C LEU A 202 -13.89 -30.85 -1.05
N GLU A 203 -14.32 -32.11 -1.14
CA GLU A 203 -15.55 -32.57 -0.50
C GLU A 203 -15.42 -32.51 1.03
N GLN A 204 -14.28 -32.97 1.56
CA GLN A 204 -13.97 -32.85 2.98
C GLN A 204 -13.86 -31.38 3.41
N SER A 205 -13.24 -30.52 2.60
CA SER A 205 -13.14 -29.09 2.88
C SER A 205 -14.53 -28.46 3.00
N MET A 206 -15.44 -28.76 2.08
CA MET A 206 -16.81 -28.26 2.13
C MET A 206 -17.57 -28.76 3.35
N HIS A 207 -17.36 -30.02 3.75
CA HIS A 207 -17.94 -30.56 4.98
C HIS A 207 -17.44 -29.81 6.23
N ILE A 208 -16.12 -29.63 6.34
CA ILE A 208 -15.49 -28.87 7.44
C ILE A 208 -16.05 -27.44 7.50
N LEU A 209 -16.07 -26.74 6.36
CA LEU A 209 -16.57 -25.36 6.29
C LEU A 209 -18.02 -25.28 6.77
N LYS A 210 -18.86 -26.23 6.35
CA LYS A 210 -20.25 -26.32 6.78
C LYS A 210 -20.38 -26.57 8.30
N GLU A 211 -19.58 -27.47 8.86
CA GLU A 211 -19.57 -27.75 10.30
C GLU A 211 -19.07 -26.57 11.13
N THR A 212 -18.13 -25.79 10.59
CA THR A 212 -17.62 -24.56 11.22
C THR A 212 -18.57 -23.36 11.06
N GLY A 213 -19.70 -23.53 10.37
CA GLY A 213 -20.73 -22.49 10.20
C GLY A 213 -20.55 -21.58 8.97
N TYR A 214 -19.63 -21.90 8.06
CA TYR A 214 -19.42 -21.17 6.81
C TYR A 214 -20.31 -21.71 5.69
N THR A 215 -21.63 -21.50 5.82
CA THR A 215 -22.63 -22.05 4.90
C THR A 215 -22.99 -21.10 3.76
N GLU A 216 -22.86 -19.79 3.97
CA GLU A 216 -23.27 -18.80 2.97
C GLU A 216 -22.30 -18.77 1.78
N LYS A 217 -22.85 -18.79 0.56
CA LYS A 217 -22.10 -18.88 -0.71
C LYS A 217 -21.08 -20.04 -0.78
N LEU A 218 -21.26 -21.10 0.01
CA LEU A 218 -20.40 -22.28 -0.01
C LEU A 218 -20.60 -23.06 -1.32
N ASP A 219 -19.75 -22.80 -2.31
CA ASP A 219 -19.73 -23.47 -3.60
C ASP A 219 -18.28 -23.61 -4.11
N PRO A 220 -17.91 -24.69 -4.81
CA PRO A 220 -16.56 -24.89 -5.36
C PRO A 220 -16.02 -23.76 -6.25
N SER A 221 -16.92 -23.01 -6.91
CA SER A 221 -16.58 -21.92 -7.84
C SER A 221 -16.54 -20.54 -7.16
N THR A 222 -17.08 -20.40 -5.96
CA THR A 222 -17.05 -19.15 -5.19
C THR A 222 -15.62 -18.83 -4.79
N LYS A 223 -15.23 -17.55 -4.91
CA LYS A 223 -13.92 -17.08 -4.43
C LYS A 223 -13.87 -17.14 -2.92
N LEU A 224 -12.69 -17.42 -2.36
CA LEU A 224 -12.52 -17.50 -0.92
C LEU A 224 -12.97 -16.22 -0.20
N VAL A 225 -12.69 -15.04 -0.77
CA VAL A 225 -13.14 -13.75 -0.23
C VAL A 225 -14.65 -13.58 -0.23
N ASP A 226 -15.33 -14.00 -1.30
CA ASP A 226 -16.79 -13.87 -1.41
C ASP A 226 -17.50 -14.78 -0.41
N LEU A 227 -16.95 -15.98 -0.19
CA LEU A 227 -17.40 -16.92 0.85
C LEU A 227 -17.15 -16.32 2.24
N ALA A 228 -15.95 -15.82 2.51
CA ALA A 228 -15.59 -15.25 3.80
C ALA A 228 -16.51 -14.07 4.18
N HIS A 229 -16.68 -13.10 3.26
CA HIS A 229 -17.49 -11.91 3.50
C HIS A 229 -18.97 -12.25 3.65
N ALA A 230 -19.50 -13.22 2.91
CA ALA A 230 -20.87 -13.69 3.08
C ALA A 230 -21.13 -14.28 4.47
N ASN A 231 -20.09 -14.78 5.14
CA ASN A 231 -20.15 -15.32 6.50
C ASN A 231 -19.59 -14.35 7.56
N GLY A 232 -19.33 -13.09 7.20
CA GLY A 232 -18.88 -12.05 8.14
C GLY A 232 -17.46 -12.25 8.71
N VAL A 233 -16.63 -13.03 8.03
CA VAL A 233 -15.23 -13.31 8.42
C VAL A 233 -14.26 -12.95 7.30
N THR A 234 -12.96 -13.03 7.59
CA THR A 234 -11.90 -12.74 6.61
C THR A 234 -11.46 -13.99 5.87
N PRO A 235 -10.86 -13.88 4.65
CA PRO A 235 -10.29 -15.02 3.93
C PRO A 235 -9.33 -15.85 4.77
N GLN A 236 -8.54 -15.17 5.61
CA GLN A 236 -7.66 -15.80 6.58
C GLN A 236 -8.39 -16.77 7.52
N HIS A 237 -9.53 -16.37 8.09
CA HIS A 237 -10.26 -17.21 9.04
C HIS A 237 -10.76 -18.51 8.39
N VAL A 238 -11.26 -18.41 7.16
CA VAL A 238 -11.69 -19.58 6.38
C VAL A 238 -10.51 -20.54 6.14
N TYR A 239 -9.34 -20.00 5.79
CA TYR A 239 -8.13 -20.80 5.64
C TYR A 239 -7.70 -21.47 6.94
N LEU A 240 -7.68 -20.74 8.06
CA LEU A 240 -7.26 -21.28 9.36
C LEU A 240 -8.17 -22.44 9.77
N ALA A 241 -9.49 -22.32 9.59
CA ALA A 241 -10.44 -23.40 9.86
C ALA A 241 -10.14 -24.67 9.06
N LEU A 242 -9.85 -24.53 7.76
CA LEU A 242 -9.45 -25.66 6.91
C LEU A 242 -8.10 -26.23 7.36
N ARG A 243 -7.10 -25.37 7.52
CA ARG A 243 -5.74 -25.76 7.91
C ARG A 243 -5.74 -26.56 9.20
N ASP A 244 -6.42 -26.07 10.23
CA ASP A 244 -6.42 -26.68 11.54
C ASP A 244 -7.10 -28.06 11.49
N ALA A 245 -8.20 -28.20 10.74
CA ALA A 245 -8.87 -29.48 10.52
C ALA A 245 -8.01 -30.50 9.74
N PHE A 246 -7.31 -30.07 8.68
CA PHE A 246 -6.44 -30.95 7.88
C PHE A 246 -5.09 -31.25 8.54
N SER A 247 -4.65 -30.43 9.51
CA SER A 247 -3.37 -30.64 10.21
C SER A 247 -3.34 -31.94 11.02
N GLY A 248 -4.50 -32.42 11.49
CA GLY A 248 -4.59 -33.63 12.33
C GLY A 248 -3.72 -33.57 13.59
N GLY A 249 -3.36 -32.37 14.06
CA GLY A 249 -2.45 -32.15 15.19
C GLY A 249 -0.97 -32.02 14.83
N ASP A 250 -0.57 -32.14 13.56
CA ASP A 250 0.79 -31.86 13.08
C ASP A 250 0.84 -30.50 12.35
N ALA A 251 1.22 -29.45 13.07
CA ALA A 251 1.31 -28.09 12.54
C ALA A 251 2.25 -27.96 11.34
N PHE A 252 3.24 -28.84 11.20
CA PHE A 252 4.18 -28.80 10.07
C PHE A 252 3.56 -29.31 8.77
N LYS A 253 2.62 -30.26 8.83
CA LYS A 253 1.87 -30.73 7.66
C LYS A 253 0.86 -29.69 7.17
N ALA A 254 0.42 -28.82 8.06
CA ALA A 254 -0.52 -27.75 7.78
C ALA A 254 0.12 -26.55 7.06
N LEU A 255 1.46 -26.55 6.92
CA LEU A 255 2.17 -25.52 6.16
C LEU A 255 1.79 -25.56 4.68
N PRO A 256 1.68 -24.38 4.04
CA PRO A 256 1.39 -24.31 2.61
C PRO A 256 2.44 -25.05 1.79
N PRO A 257 2.10 -25.56 0.59
CA PRO A 257 3.02 -26.40 -0.16
C PRO A 257 4.29 -25.71 -0.61
N SER A 258 4.20 -24.40 -0.81
CA SER A 258 5.33 -23.54 -1.13
C SER A 258 5.46 -22.43 -0.11
N ALA A 259 6.69 -21.95 0.10
CA ALA A 259 6.96 -20.83 0.97
C ALA A 259 6.21 -19.59 0.47
N PRO A 260 5.32 -18.99 1.28
CA PRO A 260 4.63 -17.77 0.91
C PRO A 260 5.59 -16.62 0.62
N GLU A 261 5.07 -15.60 -0.04
CA GLU A 261 5.86 -14.43 -0.37
C GLU A 261 6.31 -13.70 0.90
N GLY A 262 7.59 -13.30 0.96
CA GLY A 262 8.17 -12.65 2.13
C GLY A 262 8.66 -13.61 3.22
N THR A 263 8.36 -14.91 3.16
CA THR A 263 8.82 -15.91 4.14
C THR A 263 10.35 -15.95 4.28
N GLY A 264 11.10 -15.64 3.21
CA GLY A 264 12.56 -15.53 3.28
C GLY A 264 13.08 -14.45 4.24
N LYS A 265 12.30 -13.36 4.46
CA LYS A 265 12.66 -12.29 5.40
C LYS A 265 12.27 -12.61 6.85
N MET A 266 11.39 -13.59 7.06
CA MET A 266 10.94 -13.95 8.41
C MET A 266 12.06 -14.68 9.16
N THR A 267 12.19 -14.38 10.45
CA THR A 267 12.99 -15.18 11.39
C THR A 267 12.32 -16.52 11.66
N LEU A 268 13.09 -17.52 12.12
CA LEU A 268 12.50 -18.78 12.56
C LEU A 268 11.47 -18.55 13.67
N GLN A 269 11.74 -17.62 14.59
CA GLN A 269 10.80 -17.24 15.64
C GLN A 269 9.50 -16.67 15.07
N ALA A 270 9.58 -15.70 14.15
CA ALA A 270 8.39 -15.11 13.53
C ALA A 270 7.59 -16.15 12.73
N LEU A 271 8.27 -17.06 12.03
CA LEU A 271 7.62 -18.16 11.32
C LEU A 271 6.91 -19.11 12.28
N GLY A 272 7.56 -19.45 13.40
CA GLY A 272 6.97 -20.28 14.45
C GLY A 272 5.71 -19.65 15.04
N THR A 273 5.73 -18.35 15.33
CA THR A 273 4.55 -17.62 15.81
C THR A 273 3.43 -17.58 14.76
N ALA A 274 3.75 -17.33 13.49
CA ALA A 274 2.74 -17.17 12.44
C ALA A 274 1.98 -18.47 12.12
N TYR A 275 2.63 -19.63 12.29
CA TYR A 275 2.05 -20.95 11.98
C TYR A 275 1.84 -21.83 13.21
N ASP A 276 2.03 -21.29 14.41
CA ASP A 276 1.98 -22.02 15.68
C ASP A 276 2.90 -23.27 15.69
N LEU A 277 4.12 -23.11 15.18
CA LEU A 277 5.10 -24.21 15.12
C LEU A 277 5.95 -24.26 16.39
N PRO A 278 6.13 -25.44 16.99
CA PRO A 278 7.00 -25.59 18.15
C PRO A 278 8.47 -25.37 17.78
N MET A 279 9.09 -24.35 18.38
CA MET A 279 10.47 -23.91 18.08
C MET A 279 11.51 -25.03 18.19
N GLN A 280 11.42 -25.86 19.24
CA GLN A 280 12.33 -26.98 19.46
C GLN A 280 12.30 -27.97 18.28
N GLU A 281 11.11 -28.24 17.75
CA GLU A 281 10.94 -29.16 16.62
C GLU A 281 11.43 -28.54 15.30
N MET A 282 11.23 -27.23 15.10
CA MET A 282 11.80 -26.51 13.95
C MET A 282 13.33 -26.66 13.91
N LEU A 283 13.99 -26.36 15.03
CA LEU A 283 15.45 -26.48 15.15
C LEU A 283 15.91 -27.92 14.96
N ARG A 284 15.19 -28.90 15.52
CA ARG A 284 15.49 -30.32 15.35
C ARG A 284 15.43 -30.73 13.88
N ARG A 285 14.36 -30.37 13.15
CA ARG A 285 14.18 -30.69 11.73
C ARG A 285 15.29 -30.10 10.85
N LEU A 286 15.63 -28.85 11.09
CA LEU A 286 16.72 -28.18 10.37
C LEU A 286 18.08 -28.82 10.69
N THR A 287 18.35 -29.14 11.95
CA THR A 287 19.60 -29.81 12.38
C THR A 287 19.76 -31.19 11.73
N VAL A 288 18.69 -31.99 11.67
CA VAL A 288 18.69 -33.31 10.99
C VAL A 288 19.01 -33.17 9.50
N ALA A 289 18.62 -32.06 8.87
CA ALA A 289 18.95 -31.74 7.48
C ALA A 289 20.32 -31.07 7.29
N GLY A 290 21.12 -30.92 8.34
CA GLY A 290 22.44 -30.26 8.30
C GLY A 290 22.38 -28.73 8.28
N LEU A 291 21.24 -28.14 8.64
CA LEU A 291 21.01 -26.69 8.65
C LEU A 291 20.95 -26.17 10.10
N GLU A 292 22.10 -25.92 10.73
CA GLU A 292 22.09 -25.29 12.06
C GLU A 292 21.66 -23.82 11.97
N ALA A 293 20.67 -23.44 12.79
CA ALA A 293 20.08 -22.10 12.82
C ALA A 293 19.75 -21.68 14.26
N THR A 294 19.59 -20.36 14.47
CA THR A 294 19.05 -19.80 15.73
C THR A 294 17.69 -19.17 15.49
N PRO A 295 16.85 -18.97 16.53
CA PRO A 295 15.50 -18.41 16.37
C PRO A 295 15.46 -17.04 15.66
N GLU A 296 16.52 -16.24 15.79
CA GLU A 296 16.65 -14.89 15.25
C GLU A 296 17.10 -14.87 13.79
N MET A 297 17.64 -15.99 13.28
CA MET A 297 18.05 -16.07 11.89
C MET A 297 16.83 -16.07 10.96
N THR A 298 16.91 -15.23 9.93
CA THR A 298 15.96 -15.26 8.81
C THR A 298 16.16 -16.51 7.96
N LEU A 299 15.11 -16.99 7.31
CA LEU A 299 15.22 -18.10 6.35
C LEU A 299 16.23 -17.78 5.24
N LYS A 300 16.36 -16.51 4.85
CA LYS A 300 17.38 -16.04 3.91
C LYS A 300 18.80 -16.15 4.46
N GLN A 301 19.05 -15.79 5.71
CA GLN A 301 20.36 -15.95 6.34
C GLN A 301 20.76 -17.42 6.48
N ILE A 302 19.82 -18.29 6.87
CA ILE A 302 20.06 -19.75 6.91
C ILE A 302 20.40 -20.25 5.52
N ALA A 303 19.61 -19.87 4.51
CA ALA A 303 19.84 -20.28 3.14
C ALA A 303 21.22 -19.84 2.60
N GLN A 304 21.62 -18.59 2.88
CA GLN A 304 22.93 -18.06 2.50
C GLN A 304 24.08 -18.80 3.20
N LYS A 305 23.96 -19.11 4.49
CA LYS A 305 24.97 -19.84 5.27
C LYS A 305 25.29 -21.21 4.66
N TYR A 306 24.29 -21.89 4.10
CA TYR A 306 24.43 -23.24 3.54
C TYR A 306 24.31 -23.30 2.02
N ALA A 307 24.49 -22.17 1.33
CA ALA A 307 24.42 -22.07 -0.14
C ALA A 307 23.16 -22.72 -0.75
N THR A 308 22.02 -22.59 -0.07
CA THR A 308 20.71 -23.11 -0.49
C THR A 308 19.73 -21.98 -0.74
N SER A 309 18.44 -22.30 -0.98
CA SER A 309 17.38 -21.31 -1.16
C SER A 309 16.49 -21.21 0.09
N PRO A 310 15.91 -20.03 0.39
CA PRO A 310 14.93 -19.90 1.49
C PRO A 310 13.74 -20.84 1.33
N LYS A 311 13.36 -21.13 0.08
CA LYS A 311 12.31 -22.11 -0.25
C LYS A 311 12.68 -23.51 0.24
N LYS A 312 13.93 -23.94 0.04
CA LYS A 312 14.38 -25.26 0.50
C LYS A 312 14.37 -25.37 2.01
N VAL A 313 14.79 -24.32 2.73
CA VAL A 313 14.72 -24.27 4.20
C VAL A 313 13.28 -24.46 4.69
N PHE A 314 12.31 -23.81 4.03
CA PHE A 314 10.90 -23.96 4.33
C PHE A 314 10.36 -25.37 4.03
N GLU A 315 10.71 -25.95 2.88
CA GLU A 315 10.35 -27.33 2.49
C GLU A 315 10.88 -28.36 3.51
N THR A 316 12.11 -28.18 4.00
CA THR A 316 12.69 -29.00 5.07
C THR A 316 11.87 -28.94 6.36
N LEU A 317 11.40 -27.76 6.75
CA LEU A 317 10.53 -27.62 7.94
C LEU A 317 9.21 -28.38 7.76
N ARG A 318 8.58 -28.26 6.59
CA ARG A 318 7.35 -28.98 6.24
C ARG A 318 7.53 -30.50 6.26
N GLY A 319 8.75 -31.00 6.03
CA GLY A 319 9.08 -32.42 6.00
C GLY A 319 9.12 -33.01 4.58
N ASP A 320 9.10 -32.15 3.56
CA ASP A 320 9.25 -32.52 2.16
C ASP A 320 10.74 -32.68 1.82
N ASN A 321 11.36 -33.73 2.35
CA ASN A 321 12.72 -34.14 1.95
C ASN A 321 12.64 -34.89 0.61
N ARG A 322 12.41 -34.15 -0.48
CA ARG A 322 12.72 -34.59 -1.85
C ARG A 322 13.90 -33.82 -2.41
#